data_AF-A0A6A5T9Z4-F1
#
_entry.id   AF-A0A6A5T9Z4-F1
#
_cell.length_a   1.000
_cell.length_b   1.000
_cell.length_c   1.000
_cell.angle_alpha   90.00
_cell.angle_beta   90.00
_cell.angle_gamma   90.00
#
_symmetry.space_group_name_H-M   'P 1'
#
loop_
_entity.id
_entity.type
_entity.pdbx_description
1 polymer ?
#
loop_
_entity_poly.entity_id
_entity_poly.type
_entity_poly.pdbx_seq_one_letter_code
_entity_poly.pdbx_strand_id
1 'polypeptide(L)'
;MEQVYRWKSHERQYTLTDSEFIKSELPEDALPTSRATGRKVHPPWSRERLENEAATLKFIASTTSIPVPKFLDLYEENGLLHLKTERASGISLDDMASETATKHVANCLESSVLPQLRKLRHHTIGSVDDTLPLTPPSRITYQDKRPNWSRKTSRNSDFVFCHNDLGQHNIFVDPDTFDITAIIDWEYAGYYTTDFEYPLWLKPHTEQGEDHLQTDHLIKFL
;
A
#
# COMPACT_ATOMS: atom_id res chain seq x y z
N MET A 1 24.28 -7.27 19.49
CA MET A 1 24.33 -6.35 18.33
C MET A 1 23.02 -6.53 17.61
N GLU A 2 22.22 -5.48 17.47
CA GLU A 2 20.95 -5.52 16.74
C GLU A 2 21.23 -5.88 15.28
N GLN A 3 20.47 -6.84 14.72
CA GLN A 3 20.66 -7.23 13.34
C GLN A 3 19.97 -6.23 12.42
N VAL A 4 20.74 -5.62 11.51
CA VAL A 4 20.22 -4.61 10.58
C VAL A 4 20.30 -5.15 9.17
N TYR A 5 19.15 -5.28 8.51
CA TYR A 5 19.03 -5.67 7.12
C TYR A 5 18.68 -4.46 6.26
N ARG A 6 19.36 -4.30 5.13
CA ARG A 6 19.10 -3.21 4.18
C ARG A 6 19.00 -3.76 2.77
N TRP A 7 17.98 -3.32 2.04
CA TRP A 7 17.80 -3.63 0.63
C TRP A 7 17.09 -2.48 -0.07
N LYS A 8 16.96 -2.58 -1.40
CA LYS A 8 16.26 -1.59 -2.20
C LYS A 8 15.42 -2.25 -3.28
N SER A 9 14.31 -1.60 -3.62
CA SER A 9 13.57 -1.85 -4.85
C SER A 9 14.00 -0.84 -5.91
N HIS A 10 13.24 -0.77 -7.01
CA HIS A 10 13.42 0.26 -8.02
C HIS A 10 12.82 1.62 -7.59
N GLU A 11 12.09 1.68 -6.47
CA GLU A 11 11.43 2.91 -5.99
C GLU A 11 11.80 3.34 -4.57
N ARG A 12 12.27 2.42 -3.73
CA ARG A 12 12.51 2.65 -2.30
C ARG A 12 13.78 1.98 -1.81
N GLN A 13 14.34 2.51 -0.73
CA GLN A 13 15.27 1.76 0.12
C GLN A 13 14.56 1.38 1.43
N TYR A 14 14.99 0.26 1.99
CA TYR A 14 14.40 -0.34 3.17
C TYR A 14 15.48 -0.66 4.20
N THR A 15 15.19 -0.41 5.47
CA THR A 15 15.97 -0.88 6.61
C THR A 15 15.03 -1.63 7.55
N LEU A 16 15.44 -2.83 7.96
CA LEU A 16 14.71 -3.66 8.90
C LEU A 16 15.63 -4.01 10.07
N THR A 17 15.11 -3.85 11.28
CA THR A 17 15.78 -4.31 12.50
C THR A 17 14.92 -5.33 13.24
N ASP A 18 15.28 -5.66 14.48
CA ASP A 18 14.50 -6.58 15.30
C ASP A 18 13.13 -5.99 15.69
N SER A 19 13.02 -4.65 15.80
CA SER A 19 11.79 -3.96 16.22
C SER A 19 11.25 -2.94 15.23
N GLU A 20 12.02 -2.52 14.22
CA GLU A 20 11.67 -1.39 13.39
C GLU A 20 11.75 -1.73 11.89
N PHE A 21 10.91 -1.06 11.11
CA PHE A 21 10.96 -1.05 9.66
C PHE A 21 10.98 0.40 9.18
N ILE A 22 11.91 0.71 8.28
CA ILE A 22 12.07 2.04 7.68
C ILE A 22 11.98 1.89 6.17
N LYS A 23 11.07 2.63 5.55
CA LYS A 23 10.94 2.80 4.11
C LYS A 23 11.29 4.24 3.77
N SER A 24 12.09 4.47 2.73
CA SER A 24 12.41 5.83 2.31
C SER A 24 12.56 5.99 0.80
N GLU A 25 12.62 7.24 0.36
CA GLU A 25 12.97 7.60 -1.01
C GLU A 25 14.36 7.07 -1.40
N LEU A 26 14.59 6.87 -2.70
CA LEU A 26 15.90 6.51 -3.22
C LEU A 26 16.75 7.76 -3.49
N PRO A 27 18.06 7.75 -3.17
CA PRO A 27 18.97 8.78 -3.64
C PRO A 27 19.15 8.71 -5.18
N GLU A 28 19.52 9.85 -5.77
CA GLU A 28 19.64 10.04 -7.22
C GLU A 28 20.53 8.99 -7.91
N ASP A 29 21.65 8.64 -7.27
CA ASP A 29 22.61 7.66 -7.79
C ASP A 29 22.05 6.23 -7.76
N ALA A 30 21.17 5.91 -6.81
CA ALA A 30 20.50 4.62 -6.69
C ALA A 30 19.30 4.42 -7.62
N LEU A 31 18.75 5.50 -8.20
CA LEU A 31 17.63 5.43 -9.14
C LEU A 31 17.98 4.60 -10.39
N PRO A 32 17.04 3.79 -10.91
CA PRO A 32 17.23 3.04 -12.13
C PRO A 32 17.37 3.97 -13.35
N THR A 33 18.14 3.52 -14.34
CA THR A 33 18.33 4.23 -15.61
C THR A 33 17.53 3.55 -16.71
N SER A 34 16.73 4.33 -17.44
CA SER A 34 15.98 3.83 -18.60
C SER A 34 16.95 3.37 -19.70
N ARG A 35 16.79 2.12 -20.17
CA ARG A 35 17.56 1.60 -21.30
C ARG A 35 17.28 2.33 -22.60
N ALA A 36 16.08 2.90 -22.74
CA ALA A 36 15.65 3.59 -23.97
C ALA A 36 16.15 5.04 -24.04
N THR A 37 16.15 5.77 -22.92
CA THR A 37 16.46 7.21 -22.91
C THR A 37 17.78 7.55 -22.23
N GLY A 38 18.38 6.61 -21.49
CA GLY A 38 19.58 6.84 -20.67
C GLY A 38 19.36 7.76 -19.46
N ARG A 39 18.11 8.19 -19.19
CA ARG A 39 17.76 9.08 -18.07
C ARG A 39 17.40 8.27 -16.83
N LYS A 40 17.58 8.89 -15.66
CA LYS A 40 17.05 8.38 -14.39
C LYS A 40 15.53 8.28 -14.47
N VAL A 41 14.99 7.19 -13.91
CA VAL A 41 13.56 6.95 -13.81
C VAL A 41 13.15 7.24 -12.38
N HIS A 42 12.36 8.30 -12.20
CA HIS A 42 11.85 8.72 -10.91
C HIS A 42 10.51 8.00 -10.64
N PRO A 43 10.33 7.39 -9.46
CA PRO A 43 9.05 6.83 -9.06
C PRO A 43 7.99 7.93 -9.00
N PRO A 44 6.78 7.71 -9.55
CA PRO A 44 5.72 8.70 -9.50
C PRO A 44 5.28 8.93 -8.04
N TRP A 45 5.14 10.20 -7.67
CA TRP A 45 4.72 10.64 -6.33
C TRP A 45 5.50 9.95 -5.20
N SER A 46 6.83 9.84 -5.36
CA SER A 46 7.69 9.13 -4.42
C SER A 46 7.48 9.59 -2.98
N ARG A 47 7.54 10.90 -2.76
CA ARG A 47 7.38 11.53 -1.45
C ARG A 47 5.95 11.43 -0.95
N GLU A 48 4.99 11.80 -1.79
CA GLU A 48 3.58 11.91 -1.42
C GLU A 48 2.97 10.54 -1.07
N ARG A 49 3.47 9.45 -1.67
CA ARG A 49 3.08 8.09 -1.28
C ARG A 49 3.55 7.71 0.13
N LEU A 50 4.75 8.14 0.56
CA LEU A 50 5.22 7.93 1.93
C LEU A 50 4.43 8.77 2.94
N GLU A 51 4.10 10.01 2.58
CA GLU A 51 3.23 10.88 3.36
C GLU A 51 1.83 10.26 3.51
N ASN A 52 1.29 9.73 2.40
CA ASN A 52 0.00 9.04 2.38
C ASN A 52 0.00 7.79 3.26
N GLU A 53 1.06 6.96 3.19
CA GLU A 53 1.20 5.78 4.06
C GLU A 53 1.24 6.19 5.54
N ALA A 54 2.02 7.22 5.89
CA ALA A 54 2.11 7.73 7.25
C ALA A 54 0.75 8.23 7.78
N ALA A 55 0.03 9.00 6.97
CA ALA A 55 -1.29 9.51 7.32
C ALA A 55 -2.31 8.37 7.46
N THR A 56 -2.25 7.39 6.55
CA THR A 56 -3.15 6.23 6.57
C THR A 56 -2.91 5.34 7.78
N LEU A 57 -1.67 5.04 8.14
CA LEU A 57 -1.35 4.23 9.33
C LEU A 57 -1.96 4.85 10.60
N LYS A 58 -1.81 6.17 10.78
CA LYS A 58 -2.42 6.90 11.91
C LYS A 58 -3.94 6.86 11.88
N PHE A 59 -4.53 7.03 10.70
CA PHE A 59 -5.98 7.05 10.51
C PHE A 59 -6.61 5.67 10.79
N ILE A 60 -6.08 4.61 10.19
CA ILE A 60 -6.59 3.25 10.34
C ILE A 60 -6.46 2.77 11.79
N ALA A 61 -5.29 3.00 12.42
CA ALA A 61 -5.08 2.65 13.81
C ALA A 61 -6.01 3.37 14.80
N SER A 62 -6.46 4.60 14.48
CA SER A 62 -7.34 5.37 15.37
C SER A 62 -8.84 5.16 15.11
N THR A 63 -9.21 4.60 13.95
CA THR A 63 -10.62 4.49 13.53
C THR A 63 -11.14 3.07 13.37
N THR A 64 -10.25 2.07 13.35
CA THR A 64 -10.59 0.67 13.11
C THR A 64 -9.89 -0.25 14.12
N SER A 65 -10.24 -1.53 14.11
CA SER A 65 -9.48 -2.57 14.79
C SER A 65 -8.57 -3.35 13.84
N ILE A 66 -8.34 -2.83 12.63
CA ILE A 66 -7.46 -3.48 11.64
C ILE A 66 -6.02 -3.38 12.16
N PRO A 67 -5.30 -4.50 12.28
CA PRO A 67 -3.93 -4.47 12.73
C PRO A 67 -3.04 -3.84 11.65
N VAL A 68 -2.38 -2.74 11.98
CA VAL A 68 -1.40 -2.06 11.12
C VAL A 68 -0.11 -1.83 11.91
N PRO A 69 1.05 -1.76 11.25
CA PRO A 69 2.30 -1.36 11.93
C PRO A 69 2.12 -0.02 12.61
N LYS A 70 2.57 0.07 13.86
CA LYS A 70 2.52 1.33 14.59
C LYS A 70 3.42 2.35 13.90
N PHE A 71 2.84 3.49 13.53
CA PHE A 71 3.59 4.66 13.10
C PHE A 71 4.55 5.11 14.22
N LEU A 72 5.83 5.26 13.90
CA LEU A 72 6.83 5.78 14.84
C LEU A 72 7.26 7.19 14.46
N ASP A 73 7.64 7.41 13.19
CA ASP A 73 8.12 8.72 12.74
C ASP A 73 8.01 8.89 11.22
N LEU A 74 7.98 10.15 10.78
CA LEU A 74 8.13 10.58 9.39
C LEU A 74 9.08 11.76 9.37
N TYR A 75 10.30 11.54 8.87
CA TYR A 75 11.39 12.52 8.97
C TYR A 75 12.19 12.63 7.68
N GLU A 76 12.88 13.75 7.52
CA GLU A 76 13.76 13.99 6.38
C GLU A 76 15.23 13.80 6.82
N GLU A 77 15.98 13.02 6.06
CA GLU A 77 17.41 12.82 6.25
C GLU A 77 18.12 12.93 4.90
N ASN A 78 19.12 13.81 4.80
CA ASN A 78 19.85 14.09 3.55
C ASN A 78 18.94 14.44 2.34
N GLY A 79 17.80 15.10 2.59
CA GLY A 79 16.85 15.49 1.55
C GLY A 79 15.89 14.37 1.10
N LEU A 80 15.97 13.19 1.69
CA LEU A 80 15.09 12.05 1.41
C LEU A 80 14.06 11.91 2.53
N LEU A 81 12.81 11.62 2.19
CA LEU A 81 11.77 11.33 3.19
C LEU A 81 11.86 9.87 3.66
N HIS A 82 11.81 9.66 4.97
CA HIS A 82 11.83 8.36 5.64
C HIS A 82 10.56 8.16 6.47
N LEU A 83 9.83 7.09 6.22
CA LEU A 83 8.75 6.58 7.06
C LEU A 83 9.29 5.45 7.95
N LYS A 84 9.11 5.59 9.25
CA LYS A 84 9.52 4.61 10.27
C LYS A 84 8.31 4.04 11.00
N THR A 85 8.23 2.72 11.09
CA THR A 85 7.18 1.98 11.79
C THR A 85 7.77 0.91 12.69
N GLU A 86 6.96 0.37 13.61
CA GLU A 86 7.27 -0.93 14.22
C GLU A 86 7.31 -2.01 13.12
N ARG A 87 8.17 -3.01 13.31
CA ARG A 87 8.24 -4.18 12.43
C ARG A 87 6.95 -5.00 12.57
N ALA A 88 6.34 -5.36 11.43
CA ALA A 88 5.23 -6.29 11.41
C ALA A 88 5.65 -7.67 11.96
N SER A 89 4.84 -8.23 12.86
CA SER A 89 5.06 -9.56 13.44
C SER A 89 4.43 -10.65 12.58
N GLY A 90 4.97 -11.87 12.66
CA GLY A 90 4.48 -13.02 11.89
C GLY A 90 5.23 -13.23 10.58
N ILE A 91 4.62 -13.98 9.68
CA ILE A 91 5.12 -14.30 8.33
C ILE A 91 4.14 -13.73 7.30
N SER A 92 4.63 -13.25 6.16
CA SER A 92 3.73 -12.83 5.09
C SER A 92 2.92 -14.02 4.57
N LEU A 93 1.68 -13.78 4.15
CA LEU A 93 0.84 -14.84 3.60
C LEU A 93 1.45 -15.45 2.33
N ASP A 94 2.17 -14.63 1.55
CA ASP A 94 2.88 -15.07 0.34
C ASP A 94 4.03 -16.03 0.70
N ASP A 95 4.84 -15.70 1.71
CA ASP A 95 5.93 -16.56 2.19
C ASP A 95 5.42 -17.84 2.86
N MET A 96 4.23 -17.80 3.48
CA MET A 96 3.62 -18.99 4.06
C MET A 96 3.21 -20.00 2.98
N ALA A 97 2.90 -19.54 1.76
CA ALA A 97 2.58 -20.37 0.60
C ALA A 97 1.56 -21.49 0.89
N SER A 98 0.52 -21.18 1.69
CA SER A 98 -0.46 -22.14 2.19
C SER A 98 -1.87 -21.80 1.71
N GLU A 99 -2.50 -22.74 1.00
CA GLU A 99 -3.90 -22.59 0.55
C GLU A 99 -4.87 -22.52 1.74
N THR A 100 -4.59 -23.27 2.82
CA THR A 100 -5.40 -23.24 4.04
C THR A 100 -5.33 -21.86 4.71
N ALA A 101 -4.13 -21.29 4.83
CA ALA A 101 -3.97 -19.95 5.36
C ALA A 101 -4.62 -18.90 4.45
N THR A 102 -4.48 -19.05 3.13
CA THR A 102 -5.11 -18.14 2.16
C THR A 102 -6.64 -18.11 2.32
N LYS A 103 -7.27 -19.28 2.47
CA LYS A 103 -8.72 -19.39 2.73
C LYS A 103 -9.10 -18.78 4.09
N HIS A 104 -8.29 -19.01 5.13
CA HIS A 104 -8.53 -18.44 6.45
C HIS A 104 -8.48 -16.90 6.41
N VAL A 105 -7.41 -16.34 5.84
CA VAL A 105 -7.22 -14.90 5.67
C VAL A 105 -8.32 -14.29 4.82
N ALA A 106 -8.69 -14.91 3.69
CA ALA A 106 -9.78 -14.42 2.85
C ALA A 106 -11.10 -14.32 3.62
N ASN A 107 -11.42 -15.31 4.46
CA ASN A 107 -12.60 -15.24 5.33
C ASN A 107 -12.49 -14.13 6.39
N CYS A 108 -11.31 -13.92 6.98
CA CYS A 108 -11.06 -12.85 7.94
C CYS A 108 -11.20 -11.46 7.29
N LEU A 109 -10.69 -11.30 6.07
CA LEU A 109 -10.81 -10.06 5.30
C LEU A 109 -12.29 -9.73 5.01
N GLU A 110 -13.06 -10.69 4.50
CA GLU A 110 -14.48 -10.48 4.16
C GLU A 110 -15.36 -10.27 5.39
N SER A 111 -15.08 -10.97 6.50
CA SER A 111 -15.90 -10.90 7.70
C SER A 111 -15.56 -9.72 8.62
N SER A 112 -14.33 -9.21 8.58
CA SER A 112 -13.85 -8.20 9.55
C SER A 112 -13.20 -6.98 8.90
N VAL A 113 -12.20 -7.15 8.03
CA VAL A 113 -11.39 -6.02 7.53
C VAL A 113 -12.14 -5.18 6.51
N LEU A 114 -12.64 -5.80 5.43
CA LEU A 114 -13.33 -5.08 4.35
C LEU A 114 -14.60 -4.35 4.81
N PRO A 115 -15.45 -4.91 5.71
CA PRO A 115 -16.56 -4.17 6.27
C PRO A 115 -16.15 -2.90 7.02
N GLN A 116 -15.03 -2.92 7.75
CA GLN A 116 -14.50 -1.74 8.44
C GLN A 116 -14.03 -0.68 7.44
N LEU A 117 -13.26 -1.07 6.42
CA LEU A 117 -12.82 -0.16 5.35
C LEU A 117 -14.01 0.44 4.57
N ARG A 118 -15.00 -0.38 4.22
CA ARG A 118 -16.22 0.04 3.50
C ARG A 118 -17.11 1.00 4.31
N LYS A 119 -16.98 1.00 5.64
CA LYS A 119 -17.70 1.91 6.53
C LYS A 119 -17.07 3.31 6.56
N LEU A 120 -15.77 3.41 6.30
CA LEU A 120 -15.06 4.68 6.17
C LEU A 120 -15.43 5.29 4.82
N ARG A 121 -16.19 6.38 4.84
CA ARG A 121 -16.76 7.01 3.65
C ARG A 121 -16.39 8.46 3.52
N HIS A 122 -16.23 8.91 2.27
CA HIS A 122 -15.91 10.29 1.97
C HIS A 122 -16.59 10.79 0.69
N HIS A 123 -16.76 12.10 0.60
CA HIS A 123 -17.36 12.74 -0.57
C HIS A 123 -16.36 12.88 -1.72
N THR A 124 -15.06 12.93 -1.44
CA THR A 124 -14.01 13.20 -2.43
C THR A 124 -13.01 12.04 -2.46
N ILE A 125 -12.60 11.62 -3.66
CA ILE A 125 -11.57 10.58 -3.81
C ILE A 125 -10.19 11.05 -3.37
N GLY A 126 -9.32 10.09 -3.03
CA GLY A 126 -7.91 10.32 -2.71
C GLY A 126 -7.57 10.04 -1.25
N SER A 127 -6.39 10.52 -0.84
CA SER A 127 -5.84 10.28 0.50
C SER A 127 -6.74 10.78 1.63
N VAL A 128 -6.55 10.21 2.82
CA VAL A 128 -7.05 10.77 4.10
C VAL A 128 -6.49 12.16 4.39
N ASP A 129 -5.31 12.47 3.85
CA ASP A 129 -4.73 13.81 3.83
C ASP A 129 -5.20 14.52 2.56
N ASP A 130 -6.08 15.51 2.74
CA ASP A 130 -6.66 16.24 1.62
C ASP A 130 -5.69 17.23 0.95
N THR A 131 -4.51 17.44 1.56
CA THR A 131 -3.45 18.28 1.00
C THR A 131 -2.60 17.57 -0.04
N LEU A 132 -2.55 16.23 0.00
CA LEU A 132 -1.77 15.42 -0.94
C LEU A 132 -2.40 15.40 -2.34
N PRO A 133 -1.63 15.21 -3.43
CA PRO A 133 -2.21 14.95 -4.74
C PRO A 133 -2.94 13.60 -4.75
N LEU A 134 -3.82 13.41 -5.73
CA LEU A 134 -4.39 12.09 -5.99
C LEU A 134 -3.29 11.19 -6.59
N THR A 135 -2.93 10.12 -5.88
CA THR A 135 -1.94 9.12 -6.29
C THR A 135 -2.66 7.82 -6.67
N PRO A 136 -2.92 7.54 -7.96
CA PRO A 136 -3.62 6.32 -8.34
C PRO A 136 -2.79 5.07 -8.04
N PRO A 137 -3.46 3.92 -7.83
CA PRO A 137 -2.78 2.64 -7.64
C PRO A 137 -1.85 2.27 -8.79
N SER A 138 -0.81 1.49 -8.49
CA SER A 138 0.19 1.02 -9.45
C SER A 138 -0.42 0.42 -10.73
N ARG A 139 -1.45 -0.43 -10.61
CA ARG A 139 -2.17 -1.04 -11.75
C ARG A 139 -2.73 -0.01 -12.75
N ILE A 140 -3.14 1.17 -12.29
CA ILE A 140 -3.60 2.27 -13.15
C ILE A 140 -2.40 2.98 -13.76
N THR A 141 -1.40 3.31 -12.95
CA THR A 141 -0.24 4.08 -13.42
C THR A 141 0.66 3.26 -14.34
N TYR A 142 0.58 1.92 -14.35
CA TYR A 142 1.24 1.09 -15.36
C TYR A 142 0.71 1.33 -16.77
N GLN A 143 -0.59 1.55 -16.93
CA GLN A 143 -1.25 1.76 -18.23
C GLN A 143 -1.33 3.23 -18.62
N ASP A 144 -1.60 4.12 -17.67
CA ASP A 144 -1.72 5.55 -17.90
C ASP A 144 -0.67 6.33 -17.11
N LYS A 145 0.29 6.90 -17.85
CA LYS A 145 1.45 7.61 -17.30
C LYS A 145 1.23 9.12 -17.19
N ARG A 146 -0.02 9.60 -17.20
CA ARG A 146 -0.30 11.04 -17.06
C ARG A 146 0.26 11.57 -15.72
N PRO A 147 0.82 12.78 -15.72
CA PRO A 147 1.55 13.31 -14.56
C PRO A 147 0.64 13.82 -13.44
N ASN A 148 -0.65 14.01 -13.70
CA ASN A 148 -1.60 14.59 -12.74
C ASN A 148 -2.98 13.94 -12.90
N TRP A 149 -3.68 13.78 -11.78
CA TRP A 149 -5.03 13.22 -11.71
C TRP A 149 -5.94 14.14 -10.91
N SER A 150 -7.11 14.44 -11.47
CA SER A 150 -8.08 15.33 -10.82
C SER A 150 -8.91 14.58 -9.79
N ARG A 151 -9.09 15.17 -8.60
CA ARG A 151 -10.03 14.65 -7.60
C ARG A 151 -11.46 14.77 -8.10
N LYS A 152 -12.27 13.74 -7.82
CA LYS A 152 -13.71 13.71 -8.04
C LYS A 152 -14.45 13.78 -6.72
N THR A 153 -15.60 14.46 -6.73
CA THR A 153 -16.48 14.59 -5.57
C THR A 153 -17.87 14.05 -5.92
N SER A 154 -18.44 13.24 -5.04
CA SER A 154 -19.83 12.78 -5.09
C SER A 154 -20.67 13.54 -4.06
N ARG A 155 -21.98 13.64 -4.32
CA ARG A 155 -22.97 14.20 -3.39
C ARG A 155 -23.36 13.25 -2.25
N ASN A 156 -23.15 11.94 -2.41
CA ASN A 156 -23.73 10.92 -1.53
C ASN A 156 -22.71 10.14 -0.68
N SER A 157 -21.46 10.62 -0.56
CA SER A 157 -20.38 9.87 0.10
C SER A 157 -20.20 8.45 -0.46
N ASP A 158 -20.18 8.35 -1.79
CA ASP A 158 -20.13 7.08 -2.50
C ASP A 158 -18.75 6.40 -2.44
N PHE A 159 -17.71 7.12 -1.99
CA PHE A 159 -16.37 6.60 -1.93
C PHE A 159 -16.10 5.93 -0.59
N VAL A 160 -15.59 4.71 -0.67
CA VAL A 160 -15.17 3.87 0.45
C VAL A 160 -13.66 3.87 0.56
N PHE A 161 -13.13 3.56 1.75
CA PHE A 161 -11.69 3.43 1.90
C PHE A 161 -11.19 2.12 1.28
N CYS A 162 -10.15 2.23 0.46
CA CYS A 162 -9.48 1.10 -0.19
C CYS A 162 -7.99 1.12 0.17
N HIS A 163 -7.40 -0.06 0.35
CA HIS A 163 -5.95 -0.26 0.44
C HIS A 163 -5.29 -0.15 -0.94
N ASN A 164 -5.97 -0.61 -1.99
CA ASN A 164 -5.52 -0.58 -3.39
C ASN A 164 -4.35 -1.48 -3.76
N ASP A 165 -3.75 -2.19 -2.80
CA ASP A 165 -2.65 -3.13 -3.01
C ASP A 165 -2.68 -4.27 -1.97
N LEU A 166 -3.89 -4.76 -1.67
CA LEU A 166 -4.11 -5.76 -0.62
C LEU A 166 -3.76 -7.18 -1.11
N GLY A 167 -2.49 -7.40 -1.45
CA GLY A 167 -1.94 -8.69 -1.86
C GLY A 167 -1.41 -9.54 -0.69
N GLN A 168 -1.13 -10.82 -0.94
CA GLN A 168 -0.63 -11.75 0.09
C GLN A 168 0.68 -11.29 0.74
N HIS A 169 1.55 -10.61 -0.01
CA HIS A 169 2.83 -10.08 0.49
C HIS A 169 2.66 -8.91 1.48
N ASN A 170 1.49 -8.26 1.47
CA ASN A 170 1.16 -7.14 2.36
C ASN A 170 0.34 -7.57 3.59
N ILE A 171 0.06 -8.87 3.74
CA ILE A 171 -0.70 -9.43 4.86
C ILE A 171 0.20 -10.35 5.67
N PHE A 172 0.42 -10.00 6.93
CA PHE A 172 1.16 -10.81 7.88
C PHE A 172 0.21 -11.62 8.74
N VAL A 173 0.60 -12.86 9.03
CA VAL A 173 -0.18 -13.79 9.83
C VAL A 173 0.66 -14.47 10.89
N ASP A 174 -0.02 -14.89 11.96
CA ASP A 174 0.53 -15.83 12.92
C ASP A 174 0.71 -17.22 12.24
N PRO A 175 1.89 -17.85 12.34
CA PRO A 175 2.17 -19.10 11.65
C PRO A 175 1.37 -20.30 12.18
N ASP A 176 0.89 -20.23 13.42
CA ASP A 176 0.17 -21.33 14.08
C ASP A 176 -1.35 -21.16 13.93
N THR A 177 -1.88 -19.93 13.99
CA THR A 177 -3.33 -19.67 13.96
C THR A 177 -3.85 -19.16 12.62
N PHE A 178 -2.98 -18.60 11.78
CA PHE A 178 -3.31 -17.83 10.56
C PHE A 178 -4.07 -16.52 10.81
N ASP A 179 -4.16 -16.07 12.06
CA ASP A 179 -4.76 -14.78 12.38
C ASP A 179 -3.91 -13.65 11.78
N ILE A 180 -4.57 -12.64 11.21
CA ILE A 180 -3.89 -11.47 10.65
C ILE A 180 -3.24 -10.68 11.80
N THR A 181 -1.92 -10.53 11.75
CA THR A 181 -1.12 -9.81 12.74
C THR A 181 -0.78 -8.38 12.31
N ALA A 182 -0.71 -8.13 11.00
CA ALA A 182 -0.55 -6.79 10.42
C ALA A 182 -0.94 -6.77 8.94
N ILE A 183 -1.48 -5.64 8.48
CA ILE A 183 -1.59 -5.28 7.06
C ILE A 183 -0.67 -4.08 6.82
N ILE A 184 0.21 -4.18 5.83
CA ILE A 184 1.27 -3.20 5.55
C ILE A 184 1.13 -2.58 4.16
N ASP A 185 1.97 -1.59 3.85
CA ASP A 185 2.08 -0.97 2.51
C ASP A 185 0.83 -0.20 2.05
N TRP A 186 0.37 0.70 2.91
CA TRP A 186 -0.82 1.53 2.69
C TRP A 186 -0.56 2.76 1.80
N GLU A 187 0.54 2.79 1.04
CA GLU A 187 0.97 4.00 0.31
C GLU A 187 0.03 4.40 -0.84
N TYR A 188 -0.77 3.46 -1.34
CA TYR A 188 -1.83 3.70 -2.34
C TYR A 188 -3.23 3.81 -1.73
N ALA A 189 -3.36 3.77 -0.41
CA ALA A 189 -4.66 3.77 0.24
C ALA A 189 -5.37 5.11 0.12
N GLY A 190 -6.70 5.08 0.12
CA GLY A 190 -7.53 6.28 0.01
C GLY A 190 -9.00 5.97 -0.26
N TYR A 191 -9.79 7.02 -0.49
CA TYR A 191 -11.20 6.90 -0.83
C TYR A 191 -11.41 6.71 -2.33
N TYR A 192 -12.08 5.62 -2.72
CA TYR A 192 -12.37 5.25 -4.10
C TYR A 192 -13.73 4.51 -4.21
N THR A 193 -14.15 4.11 -5.41
CA THR A 193 -15.28 3.18 -5.54
C THR A 193 -14.85 1.77 -5.14
N THR A 194 -15.80 0.90 -4.80
CA THR A 194 -15.50 -0.48 -4.38
C THR A 194 -14.70 -1.28 -5.42
N ASP A 195 -14.82 -0.94 -6.70
CA ASP A 195 -14.11 -1.60 -7.81
C ASP A 195 -12.58 -1.41 -7.74
N PHE A 196 -12.12 -0.46 -6.91
CA PHE A 196 -10.69 -0.25 -6.67
C PHE A 196 -10.08 -1.28 -5.70
N GLU A 197 -10.87 -1.96 -4.87
CA GLU A 197 -10.33 -3.01 -4.00
C GLU A 197 -10.36 -4.37 -4.72
N TYR A 198 -9.43 -4.56 -5.64
CA TYR A 198 -9.29 -5.84 -6.34
C TYR A 198 -8.79 -6.92 -5.37
N PRO A 199 -9.35 -8.15 -5.38
CA PRO A 199 -9.06 -9.17 -4.38
C PRO A 199 -7.72 -9.90 -4.60
N LEU A 200 -6.61 -9.15 -4.51
CA LEU A 200 -5.25 -9.63 -4.74
C LEU A 200 -4.81 -10.70 -3.73
N TRP A 201 -5.43 -10.78 -2.56
CA TRP A 201 -5.13 -11.80 -1.54
C TRP A 201 -5.54 -13.23 -1.94
N LEU A 202 -6.42 -13.39 -2.93
CA LEU A 202 -6.94 -14.71 -3.31
C LEU A 202 -5.91 -15.60 -4.01
N LYS A 203 -4.85 -15.02 -4.58
CA LYS A 203 -3.81 -15.74 -5.30
C LYS A 203 -2.43 -15.14 -5.02
N PRO A 204 -1.37 -15.97 -4.98
CA PRO A 204 0.01 -15.49 -4.97
C PRO A 204 0.27 -14.53 -6.13
N HIS A 205 1.19 -13.59 -5.95
CA HIS A 205 1.47 -12.57 -6.98
C HIS A 205 1.82 -13.20 -8.35
N THR A 206 2.54 -14.32 -8.34
CA THR A 206 2.94 -15.07 -9.53
C THR A 206 1.78 -15.70 -10.30
N GLU A 207 0.60 -15.84 -9.68
CA GLU A 207 -0.59 -16.50 -10.24
C GLU A 207 -1.74 -15.53 -10.55
N GLN A 208 -1.55 -14.23 -10.32
CA GLN A 208 -2.59 -13.20 -10.50
C GLN A 208 -2.93 -12.89 -11.98
N GLY A 209 -2.20 -13.48 -12.95
CA GLY A 209 -2.44 -13.30 -14.38
C GLY A 209 -2.45 -11.82 -14.80
N GLU A 210 -3.16 -11.46 -15.87
CA GLU A 210 -3.38 -10.05 -16.26
C GLU A 210 -4.75 -9.51 -15.79
N ASP A 211 -5.57 -10.31 -15.11
CA ASP A 211 -6.94 -9.92 -14.74
C ASP A 211 -6.99 -8.72 -13.79
N HIS A 212 -6.01 -8.62 -12.89
CA HIS A 212 -5.84 -7.47 -12.00
C HIS A 212 -5.44 -6.17 -12.74
N LEU A 213 -5.03 -6.29 -14.01
CA LEU A 213 -4.69 -5.17 -14.89
C LEU A 213 -5.88 -4.73 -15.76
N GLN A 214 -7.09 -5.30 -15.61
CA GLN A 214 -8.28 -4.83 -16.33
C GLN A 214 -8.78 -3.48 -15.77
N THR A 215 -7.99 -2.42 -15.97
CA THR A 215 -8.16 -1.11 -15.33
C THR A 215 -8.77 -0.04 -16.21
N ASP A 216 -9.15 -0.33 -17.46
CA ASP A 216 -9.73 0.65 -18.40
C ASP A 216 -10.91 1.43 -17.82
N HIS A 217 -11.80 0.75 -17.11
CA HIS A 217 -12.96 1.38 -16.49
C HIS A 217 -12.55 2.26 -15.30
N LEU A 218 -11.52 1.87 -14.53
CA LEU A 218 -10.95 2.67 -13.44
C LEU A 218 -10.23 3.91 -13.98
N ILE A 219 -9.46 3.76 -15.06
CA ILE A 219 -8.79 4.89 -15.75
C ILE A 219 -9.82 5.87 -16.29
N LYS A 220 -10.91 5.40 -16.91
CA LYS A 220 -12.01 6.27 -17.36
C LYS A 220 -12.73 6.93 -16.19
N PHE A 221 -12.84 6.22 -15.06
CA PHE A 221 -13.39 6.76 -13.83
C PHE A 221 -12.49 7.82 -13.19
N LEU A 222 -11.19 7.85 -13.42
CA LEU A 222 -10.27 8.89 -12.92
C LEU A 222 -10.05 10.01 -13.95
#